data_AF-C0HGQ8-F1
#
_entry.id   AF-C0HGQ8-F1
#
_cell.length_a   1.000
_cell.length_b   1.000
_cell.length_c   1.000
_cell.angle_alpha   90.00
_cell.angle_beta   90.00
_cell.angle_gamma   90.00
#
_symmetry.space_group_name_H-M   'P 1'
#
loop_
_entity.id
_entity.type
_entity.pdbx_description
1 polymer ?
#
loop_
_entity_poly.entity_id
_entity_poly.type
_entity_poly.pdbx_seq_one_letter_code
_entity_poly.pdbx_strand_id
1 'polypeptide(L)'
;MVGLRPSMAEVDRGFVTLVASDHPGIEVCNPNGHWYPADVGSSPDVLLLLTGRALSHVTAGLRLNSQYRIINNENRASLMFRLMPRANAILDCSPISAAGHCTPQIHRPISASQFMDDLRAEENVYHHLEAPPESQGNFVNEPSLRSVLSDPLSGAFLEDAMVLPCGHSFGGLMLKKVLELL
;
A
#
# COMPACT_ATOMS: atom_id res chain seq x y z
N MET A 1 -6.05 -6.94 -28.01
CA MET A 1 -6.11 -5.75 -27.14
C MET A 1 -6.58 -6.24 -25.78
N VAL A 2 -5.64 -6.61 -24.90
CA VAL A 2 -5.97 -7.07 -23.54
C VAL A 2 -6.54 -5.86 -22.80
N GLY A 3 -7.76 -5.99 -22.28
CA GLY A 3 -8.42 -4.88 -21.60
C GLY A 3 -7.75 -4.61 -20.26
N LEU A 4 -6.99 -3.52 -20.16
CA LEU A 4 -6.51 -2.99 -18.89
C LEU A 4 -7.73 -2.64 -18.04
N ARG A 5 -7.96 -3.39 -16.96
CA ARG A 5 -9.07 -3.14 -16.02
C ARG A 5 -8.51 -2.57 -14.72
N PRO A 6 -9.02 -1.43 -14.23
CA PRO A 6 -8.65 -0.94 -12.92
C PRO A 6 -9.22 -1.83 -11.82
N SER A 7 -8.46 -2.02 -10.75
CA SER A 7 -8.91 -2.62 -9.50
C SER A 7 -9.98 -1.77 -8.84
N MET A 8 -10.64 -2.33 -7.82
CA MET A 8 -11.42 -1.52 -6.89
C MET A 8 -10.53 -0.46 -6.23
N ALA A 9 -11.14 0.67 -5.92
CA ALA A 9 -10.47 1.75 -5.19
C ALA A 9 -10.17 1.30 -3.75
N GLU A 10 -8.94 1.51 -3.31
CA GLU A 10 -8.43 1.16 -1.99
C GLU A 10 -7.98 2.42 -1.23
N VAL A 11 -8.07 2.36 0.09
CA VAL A 11 -7.47 3.34 1.00
C VAL A 11 -6.70 2.58 2.08
N ASP A 12 -5.40 2.86 2.19
CA ASP A 12 -4.54 2.20 3.18
C ASP A 12 -5.03 2.47 4.62
N ARG A 13 -4.96 1.46 5.48
CA ARG A 13 -5.42 1.55 6.88
C ARG A 13 -4.38 2.21 7.81
N GLY A 14 -3.09 2.13 7.47
CA GLY A 14 -1.98 2.57 8.29
C GLY A 14 -1.66 4.06 8.14
N PHE A 15 -0.39 4.41 8.38
CA PHE A 15 0.07 5.80 8.30
C PHE A 15 0.45 6.18 6.88
N VAL A 16 1.40 5.45 6.30
CA VAL A 16 1.92 5.69 4.96
C VAL A 16 2.23 4.38 4.27
N THR A 17 2.09 4.38 2.94
CA THR A 17 2.48 3.27 2.08
C THR A 17 3.51 3.77 1.08
N LEU A 18 4.66 3.11 1.04
CA LEU A 18 5.69 3.34 0.04
C LEU A 18 5.54 2.29 -1.06
N VAL A 19 5.49 2.74 -2.31
CA VAL A 19 5.35 1.86 -3.45
C VAL A 19 6.51 2.04 -4.41
N ALA A 20 7.20 0.93 -4.70
CA ALA A 20 8.13 0.82 -5.79
C ALA A 20 7.47 0.02 -6.92
N SER A 21 7.55 0.50 -8.16
CA SER A 21 6.93 -0.15 -9.32
C SER A 21 7.93 -0.19 -10.46
N ASP A 22 7.95 -1.28 -11.23
CA ASP A 22 8.76 -1.36 -12.46
C ASP A 22 8.06 -0.74 -13.68
N HIS A 23 6.73 -0.61 -13.63
CA HIS A 23 5.92 0.02 -14.66
C HIS A 23 4.80 0.89 -14.07
N PRO A 24 4.37 1.95 -14.77
CA PRO A 24 3.20 2.73 -14.38
C PRO A 24 1.94 1.86 -14.30
N GLY A 25 1.07 2.20 -13.38
CA GLY A 25 -0.21 1.52 -13.22
C GLY A 25 -0.97 1.89 -11.96
N ILE A 26 -0.53 2.89 -11.19
CA ILE A 26 -1.27 3.39 -10.04
C ILE A 26 -1.94 4.69 -10.42
N GLU A 27 -3.23 4.77 -10.15
CA GLU A 27 -3.98 6.02 -10.19
C GLU A 27 -4.41 6.43 -8.79
N VAL A 28 -4.38 7.73 -8.52
CA VAL A 28 -4.85 8.34 -7.26
C VAL A 28 -6.03 9.24 -7.56
N CYS A 29 -7.03 9.17 -6.70
CA CYS A 29 -8.24 9.99 -6.76
C CYS A 29 -7.98 11.35 -6.10
N ASN A 30 -8.33 12.43 -6.78
CA ASN A 30 -8.31 13.77 -6.19
C ASN A 30 -9.60 14.02 -5.37
N PRO A 31 -9.67 15.11 -4.59
CA PRO A 31 -10.87 15.45 -3.83
C PRO A 31 -12.15 15.68 -4.65
N ASN A 32 -12.03 15.91 -5.97
CA ASN A 32 -13.16 16.06 -6.88
C ASN A 32 -13.66 14.72 -7.45
N GLY A 33 -13.06 13.59 -7.06
CA GLY A 33 -13.42 12.26 -7.57
C GLY A 33 -12.75 11.88 -8.89
N HIS A 34 -11.83 12.69 -9.40
CA HIS A 34 -11.11 12.42 -10.65
C HIS A 34 -9.85 11.61 -10.38
N TRP A 35 -9.61 10.61 -11.24
CA TRP A 35 -8.44 9.72 -11.17
C TRP A 35 -7.28 10.24 -12.01
N TYR A 36 -6.07 10.20 -11.46
CA TYR A 36 -4.85 10.63 -12.14
C TYR A 36 -3.75 9.58 -11.99
N PRO A 37 -2.94 9.35 -13.04
CA PRO A 37 -1.75 8.50 -12.93
C PRO A 37 -0.76 9.08 -11.92
N ALA A 38 -0.27 8.25 -11.01
CA ALA A 38 0.59 8.65 -9.90
C ALA A 38 2.04 8.16 -10.01
N ASP A 39 2.28 7.10 -10.79
CA ASP A 39 3.60 6.49 -11.01
C ASP A 39 4.02 6.55 -12.49
N VAL A 40 3.46 7.47 -13.28
CA VAL A 40 3.89 7.69 -14.67
C VAL A 40 5.22 8.45 -14.69
N GLY A 41 6.25 7.84 -15.30
CA GLY A 41 7.58 8.44 -15.42
C GLY A 41 8.43 8.34 -14.16
N SER A 42 8.02 7.57 -13.15
CA SER A 42 8.89 7.24 -12.01
C SER A 42 10.03 6.36 -12.50
N SER A 43 11.27 6.81 -12.32
CA SER A 43 12.43 5.94 -12.46
C SER A 43 12.39 4.85 -11.37
N PRO A 44 13.10 3.72 -11.54
CA PRO A 44 13.17 2.66 -10.52
C PRO A 44 13.59 3.14 -9.12
N ASP A 45 14.29 4.28 -9.04
CA ASP A 45 14.74 4.90 -7.80
C ASP A 45 13.70 5.81 -7.10
N VAL A 46 12.50 5.97 -7.67
CA VAL A 46 11.43 6.81 -7.12
C VAL A 46 10.38 5.95 -6.43
N LEU A 47 10.09 6.28 -5.18
CA LEU A 47 9.01 5.67 -4.41
C LEU A 47 7.78 6.58 -4.44
N LEU A 48 6.63 6.01 -4.80
CA LEU A 48 5.34 6.66 -4.61
C LEU A 48 4.95 6.56 -3.13
N LEU A 49 4.63 7.71 -2.53
CA LEU A 49 4.15 7.80 -1.14
C LEU A 49 2.63 8.01 -1.13
N LEU A 50 1.91 7.08 -0.52
CA LEU A 50 0.47 7.17 -0.28
C LEU A 50 0.21 7.36 1.22
N THR A 51 -0.77 8.19 1.55
CA THR A 51 -1.20 8.44 2.94
C THR A 51 -2.36 7.54 3.34
N GLY A 52 -2.32 6.97 4.53
CA GLY A 52 -3.35 6.06 5.04
C GLY A 52 -4.30 6.71 6.06
N ARG A 53 -5.32 5.95 6.47
CA ARG A 53 -6.36 6.38 7.41
C ARG A 53 -5.82 6.67 8.80
N ALA A 54 -4.87 5.90 9.32
CA ALA A 54 -4.29 6.18 10.64
C ALA A 54 -3.56 7.53 10.65
N LEU A 55 -2.87 7.92 9.57
CA LEU A 55 -2.25 9.24 9.46
C LEU A 55 -3.30 10.34 9.41
N SER A 56 -4.35 10.15 8.60
CA SER A 56 -5.47 11.08 8.55
C SER A 56 -6.12 11.25 9.93
N HIS A 57 -6.24 10.17 10.70
CA HIS A 57 -6.83 10.19 12.03
C HIS A 57 -5.98 10.99 13.04
N VAL A 58 -4.69 10.66 13.18
CA VAL A 58 -3.79 11.36 14.13
C VAL A 58 -3.49 12.80 13.73
N THR A 59 -3.64 13.12 12.44
CA THR A 59 -3.55 14.50 11.95
C THR A 59 -4.90 15.24 11.95
N ALA A 60 -5.94 14.62 12.52
CA ALA A 60 -7.28 15.21 12.61
C ALA A 60 -7.86 15.64 11.25
N GLY A 61 -7.44 15.00 10.15
CA GLY A 61 -7.82 15.33 8.78
C GLY A 61 -6.95 16.38 8.09
N LEU A 62 -5.91 16.93 8.74
CA LEU A 62 -4.96 17.83 8.08
C LEU A 62 -4.19 17.17 6.93
N ARG A 63 -3.90 15.87 7.08
CA ARG A 63 -3.38 15.04 5.99
C ARG A 63 -4.47 14.11 5.54
N LEU A 64 -5.02 14.37 4.36
CA LEU A 64 -6.00 13.47 3.76
C LEU A 64 -5.34 12.13 3.44
N ASN A 65 -6.11 11.06 3.56
CA ASN A 65 -5.73 9.75 3.06
C ASN A 65 -5.80 9.72 1.53
N SER A 66 -5.00 8.87 0.92
CA SER A 66 -4.93 8.68 -0.52
C SER A 66 -5.85 7.53 -0.91
N GLN A 67 -6.82 7.80 -1.76
CA GLN A 67 -7.60 6.76 -2.42
C GLN A 67 -6.91 6.42 -3.75
N TYR A 68 -6.55 5.16 -3.93
CA TYR A 68 -5.78 4.71 -5.08
C TYR A 68 -6.40 3.47 -5.72
N ARG A 69 -6.06 3.20 -6.97
CA ARG A 69 -6.42 1.95 -7.67
C ARG A 69 -5.27 1.53 -8.58
N ILE A 70 -5.23 0.24 -8.90
CA ILE A 70 -4.18 -0.35 -9.72
C ILE A 70 -4.79 -0.74 -11.07
N ILE A 71 -4.19 -0.29 -12.16
CA ILE A 71 -4.52 -0.74 -13.52
C ILE A 71 -3.81 -2.07 -13.75
N ASN A 72 -4.59 -3.15 -13.87
CA ASN A 72 -4.04 -4.49 -14.05
C ASN A 72 -3.31 -4.59 -15.39
N ASN A 73 -2.02 -4.88 -15.31
CA ASN A 73 -1.14 -5.19 -16.43
C ASN A 73 -0.30 -6.41 -16.03
N GLU A 74 -0.38 -7.50 -16.78
CA GLU A 74 0.28 -8.79 -16.45
C GLU A 74 1.81 -8.67 -16.32
N ASN A 75 2.39 -7.65 -16.94
CA ASN A 75 3.83 -7.39 -16.95
C ASN A 75 4.29 -6.42 -15.85
N ARG A 76 3.38 -5.91 -15.01
CA ARG A 76 3.71 -4.94 -13.96
C ARG A 76 3.94 -5.67 -12.64
N ALA A 77 5.07 -5.41 -11.99
CA ALA A 77 5.30 -5.78 -10.60
C ALA A 77 5.49 -4.53 -9.73
N SER A 78 4.97 -4.59 -8.50
CA SER A 78 5.16 -3.52 -7.53
C SER A 78 5.35 -4.08 -6.13
N LEU A 79 6.22 -3.45 -5.35
CA LEU A 79 6.44 -3.71 -3.93
C LEU A 79 5.79 -2.60 -3.11
N MET A 80 4.97 -2.97 -2.13
CA MET A 80 4.32 -2.02 -1.22
C MET A 80 4.78 -2.26 0.22
N PHE A 81 5.41 -1.25 0.83
CA PHE A 81 5.71 -1.24 2.26
C PHE A 81 4.69 -0.36 2.99
N ARG A 82 3.94 -0.95 3.93
CA ARG A 82 2.90 -0.26 4.68
C ARG A 82 3.35 -0.03 6.12
N LEU A 83 3.45 1.24 6.52
CA LEU A 83 3.77 1.61 7.90
C LEU A 83 2.50 1.59 8.74
N MET A 84 2.37 0.58 9.59
CA MET A 84 1.21 0.39 10.47
C MET A 84 1.49 0.86 11.90
N PRO A 85 0.46 1.33 12.65
CA PRO A 85 0.61 1.57 14.07
C PRO A 85 0.82 0.25 14.83
N ARG A 86 1.58 0.31 15.93
CA ARG A 86 1.66 -0.82 16.87
C ARG A 86 0.31 -1.02 17.53
N ALA A 87 -0.15 -2.26 17.69
CA ALA A 87 -1.48 -2.57 18.23
C ALA A 87 -1.79 -1.89 19.57
N ASN A 88 -0.79 -1.79 20.46
CA ASN A 88 -0.93 -1.16 21.78
C ASN A 88 -0.67 0.36 21.79
N ALA A 89 -0.41 0.98 20.64
CA ALA A 89 -0.26 2.43 20.54
C ALA A 89 -1.63 3.11 20.70
N ILE A 90 -1.61 4.35 21.19
CA ILE A 90 -2.78 5.22 21.20
C ILE A 90 -2.66 6.20 20.03
N LEU A 91 -3.68 6.23 19.19
CA LEU A 91 -3.85 7.22 18.14
C LEU A 91 -4.56 8.43 18.74
N ASP A 92 -3.85 9.56 18.83
CA ASP A 92 -4.35 10.80 19.43
C ASP A 92 -3.98 12.00 18.55
N CYS A 93 -4.95 12.86 18.29
CA CYS A 93 -4.77 14.09 17.52
C CYS A 93 -4.59 15.34 18.41
N SER A 94 -4.60 15.20 19.75
CA SER A 94 -4.37 16.32 20.68
C SER A 94 -3.06 17.08 20.42
N PRO A 95 -1.92 16.47 20.02
CA PRO A 95 -0.70 17.21 19.73
C PRO A 95 -0.84 18.18 18.55
N ILE A 96 -1.70 17.87 17.59
CA ILE A 96 -1.97 18.73 16.41
C ILE A 96 -2.71 19.99 16.83
N SER A 97 -3.73 19.84 17.68
CA SER A 97 -4.46 20.97 18.25
C SER A 97 -3.57 21.80 19.18
N ALA A 98 -2.74 21.15 20.00
CA ALA A 98 -1.77 21.82 20.87
C ALA A 98 -0.71 22.61 20.09
N ALA A 99 -0.36 22.17 18.89
CA ALA A 99 0.51 22.91 17.97
C ALA A 99 -0.17 24.11 17.29
N GLY A 100 -1.44 24.39 17.60
CA GLY A 100 -2.20 25.53 17.08
C GLY A 100 -2.81 25.31 15.70
N HIS A 101 -2.84 24.07 15.20
CA HIS A 101 -3.50 23.79 13.93
C HIS A 101 -5.02 23.71 14.10
N CYS A 102 -5.75 24.30 13.15
CA CYS A 102 -7.20 24.12 13.05
C CYS A 102 -7.50 22.68 12.62
N THR A 103 -8.01 21.86 13.54
CA THR A 103 -8.34 20.46 13.27
C THR A 103 -9.74 20.35 12.66
N PRO A 104 -9.90 19.87 11.41
CA PRO A 104 -11.22 19.73 10.80
C PRO A 104 -12.06 18.62 11.45
N GLN A 105 -11.44 17.64 12.11
CA GLN A 105 -12.12 16.57 12.84
C GLN A 105 -11.55 16.45 14.25
N ILE A 106 -12.41 16.22 15.25
CA ILE A 106 -11.99 15.99 16.64
C ILE A 106 -12.26 14.52 16.96
N HIS A 107 -11.18 13.76 17.12
CA HIS A 107 -11.24 12.36 17.51
C HIS A 107 -10.87 12.21 18.98
N ARG A 108 -11.50 11.25 19.66
CA ARG A 108 -11.04 10.83 20.97
C ARG A 108 -9.83 9.91 20.80
N PRO A 109 -8.87 9.92 21.74
CA PRO A 109 -7.79 8.95 21.74
C PRO A 109 -8.34 7.52 21.66
N ILE A 110 -7.83 6.74 20.72
CA ILE A 110 -8.26 5.36 20.46
C ILE A 110 -7.05 4.43 20.39
N SER A 111 -7.19 3.20 20.87
CA SER A 111 -6.12 2.21 20.67
C SER A 111 -6.00 1.83 19.20
N ALA A 112 -4.78 1.65 18.70
CA ALA A 112 -4.55 1.26 17.33
C ALA A 112 -5.20 -0.09 16.99
N SER A 113 -5.24 -1.05 17.93
CA SER A 113 -5.97 -2.30 17.75
C SER A 113 -7.45 -2.07 17.49
N GLN A 114 -8.11 -1.27 18.34
CA GLN A 114 -9.53 -0.96 18.18
C GLN A 114 -9.80 -0.21 16.88
N PHE A 115 -8.98 0.80 16.57
CA PHE A 115 -9.09 1.53 15.31
C PHE A 115 -9.00 0.60 14.08
N MET A 116 -8.04 -0.34 14.09
CA MET A 116 -7.87 -1.28 12.97
C MET A 116 -9.03 -2.29 12.88
N ASP A 117 -9.64 -2.68 14.00
CA ASP A 117 -10.80 -3.56 14.03
C ASP A 117 -12.07 -2.83 13.53
N ASP A 118 -12.26 -1.57 13.91
CA ASP A 118 -13.35 -0.73 13.42
C ASP A 118 -13.29 -0.58 11.88
N LEU A 119 -12.10 -0.31 11.32
CA LEU A 119 -11.90 -0.24 9.86
C LEU A 119 -12.21 -1.56 9.14
N ARG A 120 -11.91 -2.71 9.76
CA ARG A 120 -12.24 -4.03 9.21
C ARG A 120 -13.75 -4.28 9.21
N ALA A 121 -14.45 -3.82 10.25
CA ALA A 121 -15.90 -3.92 10.32
C ALA A 121 -16.58 -3.06 9.24
N GLU A 122 -16.07 -1.86 8.98
CA GLU A 122 -16.55 -0.99 7.89
C GLU A 122 -16.35 -1.61 6.51
N GLU A 123 -15.22 -2.27 6.26
CA GLU A 123 -14.92 -2.91 4.96
C GLU A 123 -15.70 -4.21 4.71
N ASN A 124 -15.99 -5.00 5.75
CA ASN A 124 -16.77 -6.24 5.61
C ASN A 124 -18.21 -6.02 5.11
N VAL A 125 -18.74 -4.80 5.26
CA VAL A 125 -20.05 -4.44 4.70
C VAL A 125 -20.01 -4.36 3.16
N TYR A 126 -18.84 -4.19 2.55
CA TYR A 126 -18.66 -4.00 1.10
C TYR A 126 -18.10 -5.22 0.34
N HIS A 127 -17.53 -6.23 1.02
CA HIS A 127 -16.73 -7.29 0.39
C HIS A 127 -17.46 -8.61 0.02
N HIS A 128 -18.79 -8.64 -0.06
CA HIS A 128 -19.52 -9.87 -0.43
C HIS A 128 -19.48 -10.26 -1.93
N LEU A 129 -18.54 -9.75 -2.74
CA LEU A 129 -18.43 -10.08 -4.17
C LEU A 129 -16.99 -10.37 -4.60
N GLU A 130 -16.72 -11.68 -4.71
CA GLU A 130 -15.76 -12.39 -5.59
C GLU A 130 -14.23 -12.27 -5.37
N ALA A 131 -13.58 -13.44 -5.42
CA ALA A 131 -12.13 -13.64 -5.39
C ALA A 131 -11.56 -13.76 -6.83
N PRO A 132 -10.33 -13.25 -7.13
CA PRO A 132 -9.75 -13.37 -8.46
C PRO A 132 -8.87 -14.63 -8.63
N PRO A 133 -8.74 -15.14 -9.87
CA PRO A 133 -7.94 -16.32 -10.19
C PRO A 133 -6.47 -15.96 -10.45
N GLU A 134 -5.59 -16.91 -10.11
CA GLU A 134 -4.14 -16.87 -10.36
C GLU A 134 -3.81 -17.06 -11.85
N SER A 135 -2.79 -16.37 -12.36
CA SER A 135 -2.28 -16.58 -13.72
C SER A 135 -0.75 -16.60 -13.77
N GLN A 136 -0.22 -17.55 -14.52
CA GLN A 136 1.20 -17.84 -14.73
C GLN A 136 1.76 -16.97 -15.87
N GLY A 137 2.83 -16.20 -15.62
CA GLY A 137 3.44 -15.29 -16.59
C GLY A 137 4.93 -15.54 -16.82
N ASN A 138 5.31 -15.64 -18.10
CA ASN A 138 6.66 -15.91 -18.64
C ASN A 138 7.71 -14.82 -18.33
N PHE A 139 8.99 -15.24 -18.32
CA PHE A 139 10.17 -14.47 -17.92
C PHE A 139 10.71 -13.47 -18.97
N VAL A 140 11.15 -12.29 -18.50
CA VAL A 140 11.96 -11.30 -19.23
C VAL A 140 13.28 -11.09 -18.48
N ASN A 141 14.38 -10.94 -19.22
CA ASN A 141 15.78 -11.01 -18.78
C ASN A 141 16.39 -9.63 -18.39
N GLU A 142 15.57 -8.66 -17.99
CA GLU A 142 16.01 -7.33 -17.53
C GLU A 142 15.87 -7.20 -16.01
N PRO A 143 16.73 -6.39 -15.32
CA PRO A 143 16.64 -6.18 -13.88
C PRO A 143 15.36 -5.41 -13.53
N SER A 144 14.30 -6.16 -13.25
CA SER A 144 12.98 -5.68 -12.87
C SER A 144 12.71 -6.03 -11.41
N LEU A 145 11.79 -5.32 -10.74
CA LEU A 145 11.35 -5.72 -9.41
C LEU A 145 10.80 -7.16 -9.41
N ARG A 146 10.17 -7.58 -10.52
CA ARG A 146 9.74 -8.97 -10.72
C ARG A 146 10.92 -9.94 -10.67
N SER A 147 12.04 -9.67 -11.35
CA SER A 147 13.22 -10.54 -11.28
C SER A 147 13.87 -10.55 -9.90
N VAL A 148 13.80 -9.45 -9.15
CA VAL A 148 14.32 -9.35 -7.76
C VAL A 148 13.46 -10.16 -6.78
N LEU A 149 12.15 -10.22 -7.00
CA LEU A 149 11.18 -10.88 -6.12
C LEU A 149 10.82 -12.31 -6.58
N SER A 150 11.46 -12.82 -7.63
CA SER A 150 11.32 -14.20 -8.09
C SER A 150 12.45 -15.08 -7.54
N ASP A 151 12.11 -16.33 -7.19
CA ASP A 151 13.10 -17.35 -6.87
C ASP A 151 14.01 -17.62 -8.08
N PRO A 152 15.34 -17.51 -7.96
CA PRO A 152 16.26 -17.64 -9.10
C PRO A 152 16.34 -19.06 -9.68
N LEU A 153 15.79 -20.08 -9.02
CA LEU A 153 15.83 -21.47 -9.50
C LEU A 153 14.54 -21.89 -10.22
N SER A 154 13.38 -21.55 -9.65
CA SER A 154 12.06 -21.92 -10.17
C SER A 154 11.39 -20.80 -10.96
N GLY A 155 11.78 -19.55 -10.73
CA GLY A 155 11.10 -18.39 -11.26
C GLY A 155 9.73 -18.11 -10.63
N ALA A 156 9.33 -18.86 -9.61
CA ALA A 156 8.12 -18.55 -8.86
C ALA A 156 8.31 -17.21 -8.12
N PHE A 157 7.24 -16.42 -8.01
CA PHE A 157 7.28 -15.22 -7.17
C PHE A 157 7.41 -15.66 -5.70
N LEU A 158 8.09 -14.88 -4.87
CA LEU A 158 8.22 -15.16 -3.44
C LEU A 158 6.88 -14.93 -2.72
N GLU A 159 5.96 -15.90 -2.83
CA GLU A 159 4.64 -15.89 -2.18
C GLU A 159 4.74 -15.78 -0.66
N ASP A 160 5.80 -16.37 -0.08
CA ASP A 160 6.10 -16.35 1.36
C ASP A 160 6.54 -14.98 1.90
N ALA A 161 6.84 -14.02 1.01
CA ALA A 161 7.12 -12.64 1.39
C ALA A 161 5.84 -11.79 1.53
N MET A 162 4.66 -12.35 1.22
CA MET A 162 3.37 -11.66 1.31
C MET A 162 2.71 -11.88 2.68
N VAL A 163 2.13 -10.81 3.21
CA VAL A 163 1.56 -10.73 4.56
C VAL A 163 0.32 -11.61 4.71
N LEU A 164 0.34 -12.54 5.68
CA LEU A 164 -0.83 -13.31 6.11
C LEU A 164 -1.88 -12.42 6.82
N PRO A 165 -3.17 -12.83 6.89
CA PRO A 165 -4.27 -12.03 7.48
C PRO A 165 -4.06 -11.62 8.95
N CYS A 166 -3.12 -12.25 9.65
CA CYS A 166 -2.77 -11.95 11.03
C CYS A 166 -1.81 -10.76 11.20
N GLY A 167 -1.38 -10.09 10.13
CA GLY A 167 -0.63 -8.82 10.21
C GLY A 167 0.83 -8.97 10.67
N HIS A 168 1.39 -10.17 10.64
CA HIS A 168 2.81 -10.41 10.88
C HIS A 168 3.56 -10.53 9.54
N SER A 169 4.51 -9.64 9.28
CA SER A 169 5.60 -9.92 8.32
C SER A 169 6.70 -10.68 9.07
N PHE A 170 6.98 -11.93 8.69
CA PHE A 170 8.24 -12.58 9.06
C PHE A 170 9.35 -12.11 8.12
N GLY A 171 9.82 -10.88 8.34
CA GLY A 171 11.01 -10.33 7.67
C GLY A 171 12.30 -10.50 8.47
N GLY A 172 12.38 -11.53 9.33
CA GLY A 172 13.49 -11.69 10.28
C GLY A 172 14.81 -12.15 9.64
N LEU A 173 14.78 -12.76 8.46
CA LEU A 173 15.97 -13.25 7.77
C LEU A 173 15.71 -13.29 6.26
N MET A 174 16.25 -12.33 5.50
CA MET A 174 16.47 -12.34 4.03
C MET A 174 15.79 -11.20 3.24
N LEU A 175 16.17 -9.95 3.53
CA LEU A 175 16.55 -9.03 2.45
C LEU A 175 18.06 -8.80 2.61
N LYS A 176 18.87 -9.74 2.10
CA LYS A 176 20.31 -9.52 1.99
C LYS A 176 20.50 -8.51 0.87
N LYS A 177 20.90 -7.29 1.23
CA LYS A 177 21.33 -6.24 0.32
C LYS A 177 22.33 -6.84 -0.68
N VAL A 178 21.92 -7.05 -1.93
CA VAL A 178 22.88 -7.32 -3.02
C VAL A 178 23.40 -5.95 -3.44
N LEU A 179 24.43 -5.49 -2.75
CA LEU A 179 25.34 -4.51 -3.30
C LEU A 179 26.68 -5.20 -3.56
N GLU A 180 27.24 -4.82 -4.71
CA GLU A 180 28.56 -5.13 -5.27
C GLU A 180 28.67 -6.46 -6.01
N LEU A 181 28.85 -6.35 -7.32
CA LEU A 181 30.16 -6.57 -7.92
C LEU A 181 30.31 -5.70 -9.19
N LEU A 182 31.49 -5.09 -9.29
CA LEU A 182 32.08 -4.40 -10.43
C LEU A 182 32.15 -5.29 -11.68
#